data_AF-A0A672KLV1-F1
#
_entry.id   AF-A0A672KLV1-F1
#
_cell.length_a   1.000
_cell.length_b   1.000
_cell.length_c   1.000
_cell.angle_alpha   90.00
_cell.angle_beta   90.00
_cell.angle_gamma   90.00
#
_symmetry.space_group_name_H-M   'P 1'
#
loop_
_entity.id
_entity.type
_entity.pdbx_description
1 polymer ?
#
loop_
_entity_poly.entity_id
_entity_poly.type
_entity_poly.pdbx_seq_one_letter_code
_entity_poly.pdbx_strand_id
1 'polypeptide(L)'
;SCLVRTYTNAPNGFTECLPCSVCDPSDGLRVKQICTLISDTVCGPLPGYYCIDLLSNCKRAMKHSSCSPGQYISQTGTEFRDTVCDDCPAGSYSDGTFCKLHTK
;
A
#
# COMPACT_ATOMS: atom_id res chain seq x y z
N SER A 1 32.82 -2.09 -7.20
CA SER A 1 31.72 -2.20 -6.23
C SER A 1 30.81 -1.00 -6.40
N CYS A 2 29.49 -1.16 -6.31
CA CYS A 2 28.56 -0.03 -6.38
C CYS A 2 28.72 0.90 -5.17
N LEU A 3 28.41 2.18 -5.36
CA LEU A 3 28.44 3.18 -4.30
C LEU A 3 27.13 3.14 -3.50
N VAL A 4 27.15 3.74 -2.31
CA VAL A 4 25.94 3.92 -1.49
C VAL A 4 24.86 4.62 -2.32
N ARG A 5 23.62 4.12 -2.24
CA ARG A 5 22.46 4.52 -3.07
C ARG A 5 22.49 4.08 -4.54
N THR A 6 23.32 3.12 -4.89
CA THR A 6 23.27 2.45 -6.21
C THR A 6 23.35 0.93 -6.07
N TYR A 7 22.77 0.19 -7.01
CA TYR A 7 22.72 -1.28 -7.03
C TYR A 7 22.94 -1.85 -8.43
N THR A 8 23.22 -3.14 -8.55
CA THR A 8 23.20 -3.86 -9.84
C THR A 8 22.45 -5.19 -9.73
N ASN A 9 21.54 -5.47 -10.68
CA ASN A 9 20.76 -6.71 -10.70
C ASN A 9 21.52 -7.90 -11.30
N ALA A 10 22.72 -7.68 -11.86
CA ALA A 10 23.50 -8.72 -12.51
C ALA A 10 24.74 -9.09 -11.66
N PRO A 11 24.97 -10.39 -11.38
CA PRO A 11 26.29 -10.88 -11.00
C PRO A 11 27.31 -10.79 -12.16
N ASN A 12 26.86 -10.43 -13.37
CA ASN A 12 27.44 -10.89 -14.63
C ASN A 12 28.23 -9.81 -15.41
N GLY A 13 28.85 -8.85 -14.72
CA GLY A 13 29.90 -8.02 -15.33
C GLY A 13 29.44 -6.81 -16.17
N PHE A 14 28.18 -6.37 -16.06
CA PHE A 14 27.80 -5.01 -16.50
C PHE A 14 28.19 -4.00 -15.41
N THR A 15 29.12 -3.11 -15.75
CA THR A 15 29.80 -2.13 -14.89
C THR A 15 28.95 -0.94 -14.44
N GLU A 16 27.65 -0.92 -14.74
CA GLU A 16 26.78 0.22 -14.44
C GLU A 16 25.85 -0.06 -13.26
N CYS A 17 26.02 0.74 -12.21
CA CYS A 17 25.14 0.70 -11.05
C CYS A 17 23.94 1.62 -11.30
N LEU A 18 22.75 1.10 -11.04
CA LEU A 18 21.49 1.83 -11.13
C LEU A 18 21.24 2.59 -9.83
N PRO A 19 20.67 3.81 -9.88
CA PRO A 19 20.24 4.51 -8.68
C PRO A 19 19.13 3.72 -7.99
N CYS A 20 19.20 3.63 -6.66
CA CYS A 20 18.13 3.01 -5.88
C CYS A 20 16.82 3.79 -6.01
N SER A 21 15.71 3.06 -6.12
CA SER A 21 14.37 3.62 -6.10
C SER A 21 14.11 4.35 -4.77
N VAL A 22 13.37 5.46 -4.86
CA VAL A 22 12.93 6.25 -3.71
C VAL A 22 11.46 5.98 -3.48
N CYS A 23 11.09 5.64 -2.25
CA CYS A 23 9.70 5.48 -1.85
C CYS A 23 9.22 6.79 -1.21
N ASP A 24 8.59 7.65 -1.99
CA ASP A 24 8.12 8.96 -1.53
C ASP A 24 6.81 8.83 -0.72
N PRO A 25 6.77 9.30 0.54
CA PRO A 25 5.54 9.30 1.33
C PRO A 25 4.40 10.13 0.71
N SER A 26 4.71 11.13 -0.12
CA SER A 26 3.71 11.93 -0.83
C SER A 26 2.98 11.15 -1.93
N ASP A 27 3.61 10.11 -2.47
CA ASP A 27 3.01 9.12 -3.36
C ASP A 27 2.30 7.98 -2.59
N GLY A 28 2.21 8.10 -1.26
CA GLY A 28 1.61 7.09 -0.40
C GLY A 28 2.51 5.88 -0.13
N LEU A 29 3.83 6.00 -0.33
CA LEU A 29 4.76 4.87 -0.27
C LEU A 29 5.61 4.81 1.00
N ARG A 30 6.12 3.61 1.28
CA ARG A 30 7.14 3.32 2.30
C ARG A 30 8.17 2.33 1.77
N VAL A 31 9.35 2.36 2.36
CA VAL A 31 10.39 1.34 2.13
C VAL A 31 9.98 0.04 2.82
N LYS A 32 9.79 -1.04 2.04
CA LYS A 32 9.62 -2.42 2.55
C LYS A 32 10.95 -3.13 2.68
N GLN A 33 11.85 -2.89 1.73
CA GLN A 33 13.21 -3.41 1.75
C GLN A 33 14.16 -2.31 1.30
N ILE A 34 15.22 -2.09 2.08
CA ILE A 34 16.26 -1.13 1.74
C ILE A 34 17.08 -1.61 0.53
N CYS A 35 17.54 -0.67 -0.28
CA CYS A 35 18.48 -0.94 -1.35
C CYS A 35 19.77 -1.58 -0.81
N THR A 36 20.31 -2.52 -1.56
CA THR A 36 21.63 -3.12 -1.32
C THR A 36 22.50 -2.94 -2.56
N LEU A 37 23.77 -3.35 -2.50
CA LEU A 37 24.65 -3.27 -3.67
C LEU A 37 24.19 -4.16 -4.85
N ILE A 38 23.31 -5.13 -4.59
CA ILE A 38 22.85 -6.13 -5.57
C ILE A 38 21.31 -6.19 -5.73
N SER A 39 20.58 -5.28 -5.08
CA SER A 39 19.12 -5.25 -5.14
C SER A 39 18.59 -3.83 -4.95
N ASP A 40 17.57 -3.47 -5.73
CA ASP A 40 16.89 -2.19 -5.57
C ASP A 40 16.16 -2.06 -4.21
N THR A 41 15.77 -0.83 -3.87
CA THR A 41 14.73 -0.57 -2.87
C THR A 41 13.40 -1.18 -3.32
N VAL A 42 12.74 -1.91 -2.42
CA VAL A 42 11.36 -2.34 -2.63
C VAL A 42 10.43 -1.39 -1.88
N CYS A 43 9.56 -0.74 -2.63
CA CYS A 43 8.50 0.13 -2.13
C CYS A 43 7.18 -0.64 -1.97
N GLY A 44 6.43 -0.27 -0.94
CA GLY A 44 5.05 -0.66 -0.75
C GLY A 44 4.21 0.50 -0.26
N PRO A 45 2.89 0.30 -0.09
CA PRO A 45 2.00 1.37 0.34
C PRO A 45 2.20 1.66 1.84
N LEU A 46 1.93 2.90 2.24
CA LEU A 46 1.81 3.29 3.64
C LEU A 46 0.68 2.51 4.34
N PRO A 47 0.70 2.40 5.68
CA PRO A 47 -0.44 1.85 6.42
C PRO A 47 -1.74 2.60 6.08
N GLY A 48 -2.80 1.86 5.75
CA GLY A 48 -4.06 2.44 5.31
C GLY A 48 -4.08 2.92 3.86
N TYR A 49 -3.13 2.46 3.03
CA TYR A 49 -3.09 2.70 1.60
C TYR A 49 -3.02 1.37 0.84
N TYR A 50 -3.40 1.39 -0.44
CA TYR A 50 -3.23 0.29 -1.39
C TYR A 50 -2.52 0.78 -2.65
N CYS A 51 -1.72 -0.09 -3.26
CA CYS A 51 -1.05 0.18 -4.52
C CYS A 51 -2.06 0.20 -5.67
N ILE A 52 -1.99 1.24 -6.48
CA ILE A 52 -2.83 1.34 -7.69
C ILE A 52 -2.15 0.67 -8.89
N ASP A 53 -0.82 0.58 -8.87
CA ASP A 53 -0.03 -0.11 -9.88
C ASP A 53 0.25 -1.53 -9.38
N LEU A 54 -0.30 -2.55 -10.03
CA LEU A 54 -0.13 -3.96 -9.67
C LEU A 54 1.27 -4.53 -9.97
N LEU A 55 2.27 -3.66 -10.06
CA LEU A 55 3.67 -4.05 -10.23
C LEU A 55 4.23 -4.56 -8.90
N SER A 56 5.22 -5.43 -8.98
CA SER A 56 5.91 -5.99 -7.81
C SER A 56 6.56 -4.92 -6.92
N ASN A 57 6.86 -3.74 -7.47
CA ASN A 57 7.39 -2.58 -6.76
C ASN A 57 6.40 -1.40 -6.92
N CYS A 58 5.74 -1.03 -5.82
CA CYS A 58 4.65 -0.05 -5.82
C CYS A 58 5.17 1.35 -6.13
N LYS A 59 4.64 1.99 -7.18
CA LYS A 59 5.06 3.33 -7.61
C LYS A 59 4.13 4.43 -7.15
N ARG A 60 2.85 4.12 -6.93
CA ARG A 60 1.89 5.02 -6.33
C ARG A 60 0.87 4.23 -5.52
N ALA A 61 0.45 4.81 -4.40
CA ALA A 61 -0.57 4.25 -3.54
C ALA A 61 -1.66 5.27 -3.25
N MET A 62 -2.87 4.77 -3.04
CA MET A 62 -4.02 5.56 -2.66
C MET A 62 -4.48 5.16 -1.27
N LYS A 63 -4.94 6.14 -0.48
CA LYS A 63 -5.50 5.88 0.84
C LYS A 63 -6.74 5.00 0.70
N HIS A 64 -6.91 4.05 1.62
CA HIS A 64 -8.11 3.25 1.70
C HIS A 64 -9.35 4.13 1.89
N SER A 65 -10.43 3.77 1.22
CA SER A 65 -11.74 4.39 1.37
C SER A 65 -12.27 4.17 2.79
N SER A 66 -12.92 5.21 3.32
CA SER A 66 -13.73 5.12 4.54
C SER A 66 -15.17 4.81 4.17
N CYS A 67 -15.82 3.91 4.91
CA CYS A 67 -17.24 3.65 4.71
C CYS A 67 -18.09 4.81 5.28
N SER A 68 -19.21 5.07 4.64
CA SER A 68 -20.11 6.15 5.06
C SER A 68 -20.94 5.72 6.29
N PRO A 69 -21.54 6.66 7.04
CA PRO A 69 -22.54 6.33 8.04
C PRO A 69 -23.66 5.47 7.46
N GLY A 70 -24.07 4.44 8.19
CA GLY A 70 -25.02 3.42 7.70
C GLY A 70 -24.38 2.28 6.91
N GLN A 71 -23.08 2.33 6.63
CA GLN A 71 -22.31 1.24 6.02
C GLN A 71 -21.30 0.65 7.01
N TYR A 72 -20.85 -0.57 6.73
CA TYR A 72 -19.79 -1.23 7.47
C TYR A 72 -18.70 -1.72 6.52
N ILE A 73 -17.52 -1.98 7.09
CA ILE A 73 -16.41 -2.59 6.35
C ILE A 73 -16.73 -4.08 6.15
N SER A 74 -17.08 -4.46 4.93
CA SER A 74 -17.32 -5.87 4.60
C SER A 74 -16.05 -6.60 4.21
N GLN A 75 -15.10 -5.90 3.60
CA GLN A 75 -13.74 -6.39 3.37
C GLN A 75 -12.73 -5.32 3.74
N THR A 76 -11.82 -5.66 4.65
CA THR A 76 -10.70 -4.79 5.02
C THR A 76 -9.78 -4.59 3.82
N GLY A 77 -9.37 -3.35 3.57
CA GLY A 77 -8.37 -3.04 2.56
C GLY A 77 -7.05 -3.78 2.77
N THR A 78 -6.35 -4.07 1.69
CA THR A 78 -5.03 -4.73 1.67
C THR A 78 -4.00 -3.83 1.00
N GLU A 79 -2.74 -4.26 0.94
CA GLU A 79 -1.72 -3.52 0.18
C GLU A 79 -2.04 -3.43 -1.33
N PHE A 80 -3.00 -4.20 -1.85
CA PHE A 80 -3.32 -4.27 -3.28
C PHE A 80 -4.81 -4.03 -3.61
N ARG A 81 -5.65 -3.87 -2.58
CA ARG A 81 -7.10 -3.70 -2.76
C ARG A 81 -7.62 -2.68 -1.76
N ASP A 82 -8.57 -1.88 -2.21
CA ASP A 82 -9.27 -0.94 -1.35
C ASP A 82 -10.20 -1.65 -0.35
N THR A 83 -10.60 -0.92 0.69
CA THR A 83 -11.69 -1.30 1.59
C THR A 83 -12.99 -1.42 0.79
N VAL A 84 -13.76 -2.48 1.06
CA VAL A 84 -15.11 -2.65 0.52
C VAL A 84 -16.12 -2.37 1.63
N CYS A 85 -17.13 -1.58 1.29
CA CYS A 85 -18.18 -1.15 2.20
C CYS A 85 -19.51 -1.73 1.75
N ASP A 86 -20.29 -2.25 2.68
CA ASP A 86 -21.66 -2.71 2.46
C ASP A 86 -22.64 -2.01 3.39
N ASP A 87 -23.92 -1.97 3.00
CA ASP A 87 -24.96 -1.32 3.78
C ASP A 87 -25.35 -2.16 5.01
N CYS A 88 -25.59 -1.49 6.14
CA CYS A 88 -26.09 -2.16 7.32
C CYS A 88 -27.52 -2.68 7.12
N PRO A 89 -27.87 -3.80 7.78
CA PRO A 89 -29.24 -4.30 7.73
C PRO A 89 -30.22 -3.31 8.37
N ALA A 90 -31.46 -3.33 7.89
CA ALA A 90 -32.52 -2.47 8.41
C ALA A 90 -32.67 -2.61 9.94
N GLY A 91 -32.85 -1.48 10.63
CA GLY A 91 -32.89 -1.45 12.10
C GLY A 91 -31.52 -1.41 12.79
N SER A 92 -30.44 -1.24 12.03
CA SER A 92 -29.09 -1.01 12.55
C SER A 92 -28.54 0.36 12.14
N TYR A 93 -27.53 0.83 12.86
CA TYR A 93 -26.77 2.04 12.53
C TYR A 93 -25.26 1.74 12.53
N SER A 94 -24.48 2.53 11.81
CA SER A 94 -23.01 2.47 11.84
C SER A 94 -22.39 3.85 11.65
N ASP A 95 -21.21 4.03 12.25
CA ASP A 95 -20.31 5.16 12.03
C ASP A 95 -19.33 4.94 10.86
N GLY A 96 -19.50 3.87 10.09
CA GLY A 96 -18.62 3.51 8.97
C GLY A 96 -17.59 2.42 9.31
N THR A 97 -17.67 1.78 10.48
CA THR A 97 -16.82 0.63 10.81
C THR A 97 -17.59 -0.67 10.90
N PHE A 98 -18.54 -0.75 11.84
CA PHE A 98 -19.37 -1.94 12.06
C PHE A 98 -20.82 -1.56 12.35
N CYS A 99 -21.75 -2.44 11.98
CA CYS A 99 -23.17 -2.25 12.27
C CYS A 99 -23.49 -2.55 13.73
N LYS A 100 -24.30 -1.68 14.34
CA LYS A 100 -24.86 -1.84 15.68
C LYS A 100 -26.38 -1.89 15.56
N LEU A 101 -26.99 -2.92 16.14
CA LEU A 101 -28.45 -3.01 16.24
C LEU A 101 -29.01 -1.89 17.12
N HIS A 102 -30.12 -1.31 16.70
CA HIS A 102 -30.85 -0.37 17.53
C HIS A 102 -31.62 -1.14 18.60
N THR A 103 -31.16 -1.12 19.85
CA THR A 103 -31.96 -1.59 20.99
C THR A 103 -33.01 -0.55 21.33
N LYS A 104 -34.27 -0.98 21.37
CA LYS A 104 -35.44 -0.17 21.74
C LYS A 104 -35.44 0.19 23.23
#